data_AF-A0A1M5LDD8-F1
#
_entry.id   AF-A0A1M5LDD8-F1
#
_cell.length_a   1.000
_cell.length_b   1.000
_cell.length_c   1.000
_cell.angle_alpha   90.00
_cell.angle_beta   90.00
_cell.angle_gamma   90.00
#
_symmetry.space_group_name_H-M   'P 1'
#
loop_
_entity.id
_entity.type
_entity.pdbx_description
1 polymer ?
#
loop_
_entity_poly.entity_id
_entity_poly.type
_entity_poly.pdbx_seq_one_letter_code
_entity_poly.pdbx_strand_id
1 'polypeptide(L)'
;MEKPNILNTLYTLQKVEIRENTTVLFYFGDIPSWAKNEFSYVIGDPVDFYEVFEINFNWSYTDIVSLYWKIHRYVGEKFLIAITKNEMNIWNGNKDEDIEQWNFFDDLDDEILILNYSKYNVPKNVQDWKNDYIKLEKRYYSLLNEKSKNQ
;
A
#
# COMPACT_ATOMS: atom_id res chain seq x y z
N MET A 1 23.90 -0.04 8.99
CA MET A 1 22.64 0.71 9.16
C MET A 1 21.73 -0.09 10.08
N GLU A 2 21.03 0.56 11.01
CA GLU A 2 20.00 -0.12 11.80
C GLU A 2 18.78 -0.42 10.91
N LYS A 3 18.13 -1.58 11.13
CA LYS A 3 16.94 -1.97 10.36
C LYS A 3 15.81 -0.98 10.63
N PRO A 4 15.15 -0.41 9.58
CA PRO A 4 14.00 0.45 9.79
C PRO A 4 12.92 -0.29 10.57
N ASN A 5 12.33 0.36 11.57
CA ASN A 5 11.21 -0.23 12.31
C ASN A 5 9.92 -0.13 11.48
N ILE A 6 9.64 -1.16 10.68
CA ILE A 6 8.43 -1.22 9.84
C ILE A 6 7.19 -1.41 10.70
N LEU A 7 6.24 -0.49 10.54
CA LEU A 7 5.05 -0.38 11.37
C LEU A 7 3.88 -1.21 10.84
N ASN A 8 3.73 -1.31 9.52
CA ASN A 8 2.64 -2.07 8.92
C ASN A 8 2.93 -3.58 8.96
N THR A 9 1.88 -4.36 9.17
CA THR A 9 1.90 -5.83 9.16
C THR A 9 1.46 -6.33 7.79
N LEU A 10 0.45 -5.69 7.21
CA LEU A 10 0.04 -5.93 5.83
C LEU A 10 0.83 -4.98 4.94
N TYR A 11 1.45 -5.52 3.89
CA TYR A 11 2.43 -4.77 3.10
C TYR A 11 1.97 -4.45 1.69
N THR A 12 0.73 -4.74 1.30
CA THR A 12 0.21 -4.31 -0.01
C THR A 12 -0.73 -3.11 0.15
N LEU A 13 -0.38 -1.98 -0.45
CA LEU A 13 -1.23 -0.79 -0.45
C LEU A 13 -2.47 -1.01 -1.33
N GLN A 14 -3.66 -1.09 -0.75
CA GLN A 14 -4.91 -1.35 -1.48
C GLN A 14 -5.63 -0.08 -1.91
N LYS A 15 -5.50 0.97 -1.12
CA LYS A 15 -6.27 2.20 -1.28
C LYS A 15 -5.61 3.34 -0.52
N VAL A 16 -5.78 4.54 -1.07
CA VAL A 16 -5.38 5.80 -0.44
C VAL A 16 -6.61 6.70 -0.40
N GLU A 17 -6.81 7.45 0.68
CA GLU A 17 -7.86 8.47 0.77
C GLU A 17 -7.33 9.75 1.40
N ILE A 18 -7.85 10.91 0.97
CA ILE A 18 -7.70 12.19 1.68
C ILE A 18 -8.99 12.46 2.44
N ARG A 19 -8.90 12.77 3.74
CA ARG A 19 -10.02 13.35 4.51
C ARG A 19 -9.87 14.87 4.60
N GLU A 20 -11.00 15.55 4.82
CA GLU A 20 -11.16 17.01 4.71
C GLU A 20 -10.16 17.87 5.50
N ASN A 21 -9.40 17.30 6.44
CA ASN A 21 -8.49 17.99 7.36
C ASN A 21 -7.02 17.57 7.19
N THR A 22 -6.46 17.58 5.98
CA THR A 22 -5.02 17.29 5.73
C THR A 22 -4.55 15.88 6.12
N THR A 23 -5.50 14.98 6.38
CA THR A 23 -5.24 13.61 6.78
C THR A 23 -5.24 12.70 5.56
N VAL A 24 -4.22 11.86 5.42
CA VAL A 24 -4.20 10.80 4.41
C VAL A 24 -4.31 9.45 5.09
N LEU A 25 -5.18 8.60 4.54
CA LEU A 25 -5.37 7.23 4.97
C LEU A 25 -4.69 6.30 3.97
N PHE A 26 -3.80 5.44 4.45
CA PHE A 26 -3.22 4.34 3.70
C PHE A 26 -3.85 3.03 4.18
N TYR A 27 -4.52 2.34 3.27
CA TYR A 27 -5.18 1.06 3.55
C TYR A 27 -4.31 -0.07 3.01
N PHE A 28 -3.94 -0.98 3.89
CA PHE A 28 -3.13 -2.15 3.56
C PHE A 28 -3.95 -3.42 3.63
N GLY A 29 -3.66 -4.32 2.71
CA GLY A 29 -4.33 -5.62 2.59
C GLY A 29 -3.35 -6.74 2.27
N ASP A 30 -3.91 -7.92 2.31
CA ASP A 30 -3.34 -9.23 1.99
C ASP A 30 -3.53 -9.63 0.52
N ILE A 31 -4.24 -8.82 -0.26
CA ILE A 31 -4.56 -9.16 -1.64
C ILE A 31 -3.42 -8.69 -2.55
N PRO A 32 -2.89 -9.53 -3.46
CA PRO A 32 -1.80 -9.14 -4.35
C PRO A 32 -2.12 -7.90 -5.19
N SER A 33 -1.08 -7.21 -5.65
CA SER A 33 -1.19 -6.28 -6.78
C SER A 33 -1.83 -7.01 -7.96
N TRP A 34 -2.97 -6.56 -8.44
CA TRP A 34 -3.51 -7.07 -9.71
C TRP A 34 -2.85 -6.41 -10.93
N ALA A 35 -2.05 -5.36 -10.71
CA ALA A 35 -1.28 -4.66 -11.74
C ALA A 35 0.06 -5.36 -12.02
N LYS A 36 0.65 -6.02 -11.02
CA LYS A 36 1.81 -6.88 -11.20
C LYS A 36 1.31 -8.29 -11.48
N ASN A 37 1.76 -8.88 -12.57
CA ASN A 37 1.32 -10.20 -13.05
C ASN A 37 1.79 -11.37 -12.15
N GLU A 38 1.84 -11.19 -10.85
CA GLU A 38 2.51 -12.06 -9.90
C GLU A 38 1.53 -12.46 -8.79
N PHE A 39 1.34 -13.77 -8.64
CA PHE A 39 0.67 -14.31 -7.47
C PHE A 39 1.69 -14.34 -6.33
N SER A 40 1.46 -13.56 -5.28
CA SER A 40 2.31 -13.61 -4.09
C SER A 40 1.88 -14.82 -3.25
N TYR A 41 2.69 -15.89 -3.26
CA TYR A 41 2.41 -17.13 -2.53
C TYR A 41 2.66 -17.06 -1.02
N VAL A 42 3.02 -15.89 -0.48
CA VAL A 42 3.55 -15.74 0.89
C VAL A 42 2.55 -15.12 1.85
N ILE A 43 1.33 -14.81 1.40
CA ILE A 43 0.41 -14.06 2.24
C ILE A 43 -0.32 -15.05 3.15
N GLY A 44 -0.23 -14.82 4.46
CA GLY A 44 -0.92 -15.61 5.49
C GLY A 44 -2.43 -15.67 5.28
N ASP A 45 -3.14 -16.26 6.24
CA ASP A 45 -4.60 -16.44 6.13
C ASP A 45 -5.29 -15.14 5.70
N PRO A 46 -6.17 -15.19 4.68
CA PRO A 46 -6.79 -13.99 4.15
C PRO A 46 -7.53 -13.24 5.25
N VAL A 47 -7.29 -11.94 5.33
CA VAL A 47 -7.86 -11.08 6.37
C VAL A 47 -9.11 -10.37 5.85
N ASP A 48 -10.10 -10.26 6.74
CA ASP A 48 -11.38 -9.60 6.49
C ASP A 48 -11.37 -8.11 6.85
N PHE A 49 -10.18 -7.53 7.04
CA PHE A 49 -9.99 -6.12 7.36
C PHE A 49 -8.88 -5.49 6.51
N TYR A 50 -8.89 -4.16 6.45
CA TYR A 50 -7.74 -3.36 6.07
C TYR A 50 -6.99 -2.91 7.31
N GLU A 51 -5.67 -3.04 7.30
CA GLU A 51 -4.82 -2.32 8.26
C GLU A 51 -4.69 -0.89 7.76
N VAL A 52 -5.09 0.09 8.56
CA VAL A 52 -5.16 1.50 8.15
C VAL A 52 -4.13 2.31 8.92
N PHE A 53 -3.33 3.07 8.17
CA PHE A 53 -2.50 4.14 8.69
C PHE A 53 -3.16 5.47 8.39
N GLU A 54 -3.58 6.16 9.43
CA GLU A 54 -4.06 7.53 9.35
C GLU A 54 -2.92 8.48 9.68
N ILE A 55 -2.52 9.30 8.72
CA ILE A 55 -1.35 10.18 8.84
C ILE A 55 -1.78 11.63 8.69
N ASN A 56 -1.44 12.43 9.69
CA ASN A 56 -1.63 13.86 9.68
C ASN A 56 -0.32 14.54 9.31
N PHE A 57 -0.31 15.28 8.21
CA PHE A 57 0.89 15.96 7.71
C PHE A 57 1.00 17.37 8.26
N ASN A 58 2.24 17.87 8.39
CA ASN A 58 2.50 19.27 8.72
C ASN A 58 2.65 20.12 7.45
N TRP A 59 1.79 19.88 6.45
CA TRP A 59 1.97 20.39 5.09
C TRP A 59 0.76 21.18 4.60
N SER A 60 0.94 21.92 3.51
CA SER A 60 -0.18 22.56 2.83
C SER A 60 -1.09 21.51 2.18
N TYR A 61 -2.37 21.84 1.97
CA TYR A 61 -3.30 20.95 1.28
C TYR A 61 -2.81 20.58 -0.14
N THR A 62 -2.17 21.52 -0.85
CA THR A 62 -1.62 21.27 -2.19
C THR A 62 -0.52 20.21 -2.18
N ASP A 63 0.38 20.26 -1.20
CA ASP A 63 1.47 19.28 -1.07
C ASP A 63 0.91 17.90 -0.72
N ILE A 64 -0.13 17.85 0.13
CA ILE A 64 -0.82 16.61 0.49
C ILE A 64 -1.52 15.99 -0.72
N VAL A 65 -2.20 16.79 -1.54
CA VAL A 65 -2.82 16.31 -2.78
C VAL A 65 -1.75 15.81 -3.75
N SER A 66 -0.61 16.49 -3.85
CA SER A 66 0.52 16.05 -4.68
C SER A 66 1.05 14.68 -4.21
N LEU A 67 1.32 14.53 -2.91
CA LEU A 67 1.77 13.27 -2.31
C LEU A 67 0.72 12.17 -2.52
N TYR A 68 -0.56 12.47 -2.29
CA TYR A 68 -1.65 11.54 -2.53
C TYR A 68 -1.61 10.98 -3.94
N TRP A 69 -1.50 11.83 -4.97
CA TRP A 69 -1.44 11.37 -6.35
C TRP A 69 -0.16 10.60 -6.66
N LYS A 70 0.97 10.97 -6.05
CA LYS A 70 2.19 10.19 -6.16
C LYS A 70 1.99 8.78 -5.62
N ILE A 71 1.52 8.65 -4.37
CA ILE A 71 1.30 7.38 -3.68
C ILE A 71 0.18 6.56 -4.34
N HIS A 72 -0.88 7.19 -4.83
CA HIS A 72 -2.01 6.50 -5.46
C HIS A 72 -1.59 5.68 -6.69
N ARG A 73 -0.51 6.07 -7.39
CA ARG A 73 0.06 5.27 -8.49
C ARG A 73 0.66 3.94 -8.04
N TYR A 74 0.99 3.82 -6.75
CA TYR A 74 1.53 2.61 -6.14
C TYR A 74 0.45 1.76 -5.46
N VAL A 75 -0.83 2.02 -5.70
CA VAL A 75 -1.89 1.09 -5.28
C VAL A 75 -1.70 -0.27 -5.97
N GLY A 76 -1.67 -1.32 -5.16
CA GLY A 76 -1.30 -2.68 -5.51
C GLY A 76 0.14 -3.01 -5.13
N GLU A 77 1.01 -2.03 -4.90
CA GLU A 77 2.43 -2.29 -4.66
C GLU A 77 2.74 -2.76 -3.24
N LYS A 78 3.88 -3.45 -3.12
CA LYS A 78 4.51 -3.70 -1.82
C LYS A 78 4.95 -2.34 -1.26
N PHE A 79 4.52 -2.03 -0.05
CA PHE A 79 4.61 -0.69 0.52
C PHE A 79 4.77 -0.81 2.02
N LEU A 80 5.95 -0.41 2.52
CA LEU A 80 6.34 -0.50 3.92
C LEU A 80 6.49 0.91 4.48
N ILE A 81 5.89 1.15 5.64
CA ILE A 81 5.97 2.42 6.35
C ILE A 81 6.89 2.25 7.55
N ALA A 82 7.92 3.09 7.61
CA ALA A 82 8.71 3.33 8.81
C ALA A 82 8.48 4.77 9.28
N ILE A 83 8.40 4.97 10.60
CA ILE A 83 8.34 6.33 11.18
C ILE A 83 9.40 6.44 12.26
N THR A 84 10.26 7.44 12.13
CA THR A 84 11.27 7.80 13.12
C THR A 84 10.98 9.21 13.61
N LYS A 85 10.56 9.35 14.87
CA LYS A 85 10.06 10.62 15.43
C LYS A 85 8.90 11.17 14.60
N ASN A 86 9.16 12.16 13.74
CA ASN A 86 8.18 12.88 12.94
C ASN A 86 8.45 12.73 11.44
N GLU A 87 9.37 11.83 11.06
CA GLU A 87 9.73 11.55 9.68
C GLU A 87 9.17 10.18 9.30
N MET A 88 8.38 10.17 8.23
CA MET A 88 7.85 8.97 7.60
C MET A 88 8.70 8.62 6.38
N ASN A 89 9.13 7.37 6.31
CA ASN A 89 9.86 6.80 5.19
C ASN A 89 9.02 5.68 4.57
N ILE A 90 9.00 5.65 3.25
CA ILE A 90 8.21 4.69 2.48
C ILE A 90 9.16 3.82 1.65
N TRP A 91 9.03 2.51 1.80
CA TRP A 91 9.87 1.53 1.12
C TRP A 91 9.02 0.59 0.27
N ASN A 92 9.59 0.15 -0.83
CA ASN A 92 9.08 -0.93 -1.66
C ASN A 92 9.83 -2.22 -1.32
N GLY A 93 9.13 -3.19 -0.75
CA GLY A 93 9.70 -4.49 -0.36
C GLY A 93 8.77 -5.31 0.52
N ASN A 94 9.18 -6.52 0.88
CA ASN A 94 8.51 -7.35 1.87
C ASN A 94 9.27 -7.34 3.21
N LYS A 95 8.55 -7.33 4.33
CA LYS A 95 9.15 -7.38 5.67
C LYS A 95 10.02 -8.64 5.89
N ASP A 96 9.68 -9.73 5.20
CA ASP A 96 10.39 -11.01 5.24
C ASP A 96 11.65 -11.04 4.35
N GLU A 97 11.83 -10.04 3.47
CA GLU A 97 13.04 -9.90 2.65
C GLU A 97 14.18 -9.26 3.45
N ASP A 98 15.41 -9.48 2.99
CA ASP A 98 16.57 -8.74 3.48
C ASP A 98 16.42 -7.25 3.13
N ILE A 99 16.88 -6.37 4.03
CA ILE A 99 16.76 -4.90 3.84
C ILE A 99 17.44 -4.43 2.55
N GLU A 100 18.52 -5.11 2.13
CA GLU A 100 19.24 -4.81 0.90
C GLU A 100 18.38 -5.01 -0.37
N GLN A 101 17.26 -5.73 -0.26
CA GLN A 101 16.29 -5.92 -1.34
C GLN A 101 15.20 -4.85 -1.34
N TRP A 102 15.10 -4.06 -0.27
CA TRP A 102 14.15 -2.94 -0.21
C TRP A 102 14.69 -1.77 -1.01
N ASN A 103 13.79 -1.11 -1.73
CA ASN A 103 14.12 0.07 -2.52
C ASN A 103 13.19 1.22 -2.16
N PHE A 104 13.64 2.45 -2.40
CA PHE A 104 12.75 3.61 -2.37
C PHE A 104 11.92 3.67 -3.66
N PHE A 105 10.83 4.44 -3.60
CA PHE A 105 10.09 4.78 -4.81
C PHE A 105 10.73 6.04 -5.42
N ASP A 106 11.20 5.95 -6.66
CA ASP A 106 12.01 7.00 -7.32
C ASP A 106 11.42 8.41 -7.30
N ASP A 107 10.09 8.56 -7.14
CA ASP A 107 9.41 9.86 -7.16
C ASP A 107 8.70 10.24 -5.85
N LEU A 108 8.83 9.40 -4.82
CA LEU A 108 8.47 9.78 -3.45
C LEU A 108 9.67 10.45 -2.79
N ASP A 109 9.40 11.50 -2.03
CA ASP A 109 10.45 12.19 -1.29
C ASP A 109 10.97 11.26 -0.18
N ASP A 110 12.28 11.21 0.00
CA ASP A 110 12.93 10.28 0.94
C ASP A 110 12.58 10.56 2.41
N GLU A 111 12.10 11.77 2.72
CA GLU A 111 11.76 12.22 4.08
C GLU A 111 10.43 12.99 4.09
N ILE A 112 9.35 12.33 4.55
CA ILE A 112 8.02 12.92 4.62
C ILE A 112 7.71 13.34 6.05
N LEU A 113 7.56 14.64 6.31
CA LEU A 113 7.31 15.17 7.65
C LEU A 113 5.84 15.04 8.06
N ILE A 114 5.61 14.44 9.23
CA ILE A 114 4.27 14.19 9.78
C ILE A 114 4.11 14.82 11.17
N LEU A 115 2.88 15.17 11.54
CA LEU A 115 2.52 15.65 12.88
C LEU A 115 2.30 14.48 13.85
N ASN A 116 1.54 13.50 13.40
CA ASN A 116 1.24 12.27 14.12
C ASN A 116 0.65 11.23 13.18
N TYR A 117 0.51 10.00 13.68
CA TYR A 117 -0.19 8.93 12.98
C TYR A 117 -1.01 8.10 13.96
N SER A 118 -2.02 7.42 13.44
CA SER A 118 -2.75 6.36 14.13
C SER A 118 -2.77 5.09 13.27
N LYS A 119 -2.81 3.93 13.92
CA LYS A 119 -2.87 2.61 13.27
C LYS A 119 -4.04 1.82 13.84
N TYR A 120 -4.94 1.36 12.97
CA TYR A 120 -6.12 0.60 13.37
C TYR A 120 -6.61 -0.31 12.25
N ASN A 121 -7.53 -1.23 12.55
CA ASN A 121 -8.12 -2.13 11.57
C ASN A 121 -9.53 -1.67 11.20
N VAL A 122 -9.86 -1.74 9.92
CA VAL A 122 -11.21 -1.46 9.40
C VAL A 122 -11.74 -2.70 8.71
N PRO A 123 -12.86 -3.31 9.15
CA PRO A 123 -13.46 -4.44 8.47
C PRO A 123 -13.83 -4.11 7.02
N LYS A 124 -13.53 -5.03 6.11
CA LYS A 124 -13.96 -4.96 4.71
C LYS A 124 -15.47 -5.11 4.65
N ASN A 125 -16.15 -4.20 3.96
CA ASN A 125 -17.59 -4.30 3.75
C ASN A 125 -17.91 -5.16 2.49
N VAL A 126 -19.20 -5.42 2.25
CA VAL A 126 -19.66 -6.22 1.11
C VAL A 126 -19.21 -5.63 -0.24
N GLN A 127 -19.16 -4.30 -0.36
CA GLN A 127 -18.73 -3.62 -1.58
C GLN A 127 -17.22 -3.76 -1.80
N ASP A 128 -16.41 -3.75 -0.74
CA ASP A 128 -14.97 -4.00 -0.80
C ASP A 128 -14.71 -5.40 -1.35
N TRP A 129 -15.36 -6.41 -0.77
CA TRP A 129 -15.28 -7.78 -1.27
C TRP A 129 -15.71 -7.91 -2.73
N LYS A 130 -16.83 -7.28 -3.10
CA LYS A 130 -17.30 -7.28 -4.49
C LYS A 130 -16.26 -6.68 -5.44
N ASN A 131 -15.60 -5.60 -5.05
CA ASN A 131 -14.56 -4.97 -5.85
C ASN A 131 -13.35 -5.91 -6.02
N ASP A 132 -12.94 -6.58 -4.96
CA ASP A 132 -11.82 -7.52 -4.99
C ASP A 132 -12.13 -8.73 -5.89
N TYR A 133 -13.33 -9.30 -5.80
CA TYR A 133 -13.77 -10.36 -6.71
C TYR A 133 -13.79 -9.93 -8.18
N ILE A 134 -14.27 -8.72 -8.49
CA ILE A 134 -14.28 -8.20 -9.86
C ILE A 134 -12.84 -8.03 -10.39
N LYS A 135 -11.90 -7.57 -9.56
CA LYS A 135 -10.49 -7.44 -9.95
C LYS A 135 -9.88 -8.82 -10.23
N LEU A 136 -10.15 -9.80 -9.36
CA LEU A 136 -9.72 -11.20 -9.53
C LEU A 136 -10.25 -11.78 -10.84
N GLU A 137 -11.55 -11.61 -11.10
CA GLU A 137 -12.21 -12.11 -12.32
C GLU A 137 -11.57 -11.50 -13.58
N LYS A 138 -11.39 -10.17 -13.61
CA LYS A 138 -10.74 -9.48 -14.74
C LYS A 138 -9.32 -10.00 -14.97
N ARG A 139 -8.54 -10.21 -13.91
CA ARG A 139 -7.17 -10.72 -14.03
C ARG A 139 -7.16 -12.15 -14.57
N TYR A 140 -8.05 -13.00 -14.08
CA TYR A 140 -8.20 -14.38 -14.56
C TYR A 140 -8.47 -14.42 -16.08
N TYR A 141 -9.40 -13.60 -16.57
CA TYR A 141 -9.67 -13.51 -18.01
C TYR A 141 -8.48 -12.96 -18.82
N SER A 142 -7.72 -12.00 -18.28
CA SER A 142 -6.49 -11.51 -18.93
C SER A 142 -5.48 -12.64 -19.14
N LEU A 143 -5.23 -13.43 -18.08
CA LEU A 143 -4.30 -14.55 -18.10
C LEU A 143 -4.71 -15.64 -19.09
N LEU A 144 -6.00 -15.98 -19.16
CA LEU A 144 -6.52 -16.92 -20.16
C LEU A 144 -6.27 -16.45 -21.59
N ASN A 145 -6.48 -15.15 -21.85
CA ASN A 145 -6.23 -14.57 -23.17
C ASN A 145 -4.75 -14.54 -23.54
N GLU A 146 -3.86 -14.26 -22.58
CA GLU A 146 -2.41 -14.32 -22.77
C GLU A 146 -1.96 -15.75 -23.14
N LYS A 147 -2.45 -16.76 -22.40
CA LYS A 147 -2.16 -18.17 -22.69
C LYS A 147 -2.61 -18.58 -24.09
N SER A 148 -3.80 -18.16 -24.49
CA SER A 148 -4.38 -18.47 -25.81
C SER A 148 -3.61 -17.85 -26.97
N LYS A 149 -2.92 -16.72 -26.77
CA LYS A 149 -2.10 -16.05 -27.78
C LYS A 149 -0.69 -16.63 -27.93
N ASN A 150 -0.23 -17.36 -26.93
CA ASN A 150 1.10 -17.98 -26.88
C ASN A 150 1.05 -19.49 -27.26
N GLN A 151 -0.10 -19.99 -27.71
CA GLN A 151 -0.29 -21.32 -28.31
C GLN A 151 -0.43 -21.19 -29.82
#